data_AF-A0A0L0BNQ4-F1
#
_entry.id   AF-A0A0L0BNQ4-F1
#
_cell.length_a   1.000
_cell.length_b   1.000
_cell.length_c   1.000
_cell.angle_alpha   90.00
_cell.angle_beta   90.00
_cell.angle_gamma   90.00
#
_symmetry.space_group_name_H-M   'P 1'
#
loop_
_entity.id
_entity.type
_entity.pdbx_description
1 polymer ?
#
loop_
_entity_poly.entity_id
_entity_poly.type
_entity_poly.pdbx_seq_one_letter_code
_entity_poly.pdbx_strand_id
1 'polypeptide(L)'
;MSDIANNTDNVPAWVEAKLFENVLKENVENFKEIKEFKAYAGLAPGENYSTIMTRIEILIELEDSSTDTKFFMLKTEHESKLYKELVEGMDCFGQEPKVYEQLIPAFEKLYHNVGQHIKFGAKYYKLPTAKGHLLLEDLCRRGFKNANRLDCLDMKHAKMTLKKLAQWHAASAVHKENIGSYGEIYKTATYHDIGRKGMSVFFEGMIKYLLKCLHLYDNPELYKEKVEKLLNIIMDEIFKAVKIDENDFNVLNHADLWTNNIMFQYSPDGELMDTYFVDYAFPKYGSPAQDLLYFIISSLQVDIKIKQFDHLIQYYHENLVENLQLLKYTKKVPSLKDIHIMLHKYGIWGFATAVGVMAVALVDSSEMSTFDNFLGETNDGDTFKLLMFTNKRYHKHMNAVLPWLLNRGALDF
;
A
#
# COMPACT_ATOMS: atom_id res chain seq x y z
N MET A 1 7.85 -22.08 5.56
CA MET A 1 7.27 -21.46 6.77
C MET A 1 7.98 -21.85 8.07
N SER A 2 8.70 -22.98 8.16
CA SER A 2 9.41 -23.40 9.39
C SER A 2 10.64 -22.54 9.74
N ASP A 3 11.36 -22.03 8.74
CA ASP A 3 12.69 -21.46 8.99
C ASP A 3 12.68 -19.99 9.45
N ILE A 4 11.54 -19.30 9.30
CA ILE A 4 11.37 -17.90 9.73
C ILE A 4 11.00 -17.83 11.23
N ALA A 5 10.35 -18.88 11.77
CA ALA A 5 9.75 -18.88 13.11
C ALA A 5 10.75 -18.75 14.27
N ASN A 6 12.06 -18.84 14.00
CA ASN A 6 13.11 -18.74 15.02
C ASN A 6 14.16 -17.64 14.71
N ASN A 7 14.00 -16.86 13.64
CA ASN A 7 14.94 -15.78 13.35
C ASN A 7 14.64 -14.57 14.24
N THR A 8 15.56 -14.24 15.14
CA THR A 8 15.45 -13.10 16.07
C THR A 8 16.37 -11.93 15.72
N ASP A 9 17.15 -12.03 14.64
CA ASP A 9 18.27 -11.10 14.36
C ASP A 9 17.81 -9.65 14.16
N ASN A 10 16.59 -9.45 13.69
CA ASN A 10 16.01 -8.13 13.44
C ASN A 10 14.93 -7.73 14.46
N VAL A 11 14.75 -8.47 15.55
CA VAL A 11 13.79 -8.10 16.59
C VAL A 11 14.35 -6.94 17.42
N PRO A 12 13.65 -5.80 17.55
CA PRO A 12 14.17 -4.68 18.32
C PRO A 12 14.34 -5.03 19.80
N ALA A 13 15.50 -4.72 20.38
CA ALA A 13 15.86 -5.11 21.75
C ALA A 13 14.93 -4.56 22.85
N TRP A 14 14.15 -3.52 22.56
CA TRP A 14 13.17 -2.95 23.50
C TRP A 14 11.84 -3.72 23.54
N VAL A 15 11.62 -4.67 22.63
CA VAL A 15 10.38 -5.46 22.56
C VAL A 15 10.42 -6.57 23.60
N GLU A 16 9.68 -6.39 24.68
CA GLU A 16 9.61 -7.33 25.81
C GLU A 16 8.17 -7.62 26.25
N ALA A 17 7.97 -8.76 26.92
CA ALA A 17 6.65 -9.27 27.33
C ALA A 17 5.81 -8.25 28.11
N LYS A 18 6.45 -7.48 29.00
CA LYS A 18 5.77 -6.53 29.89
C LYS A 18 5.01 -5.43 29.15
N LEU A 19 5.44 -5.08 27.92
CA LEU A 19 4.75 -4.09 27.10
C LEU A 19 3.33 -4.53 26.69
N PHE A 20 3.08 -5.84 26.66
CA PHE A 20 1.83 -6.42 26.17
C PHE A 20 0.82 -6.67 27.29
N GLU A 21 1.18 -6.53 28.57
CA GLU A 21 0.27 -6.82 29.68
C GLU A 21 -1.02 -6.00 29.62
N ASN A 22 -0.93 -4.70 29.34
CA ASN A 22 -2.12 -3.83 29.26
C ASN A 22 -2.99 -4.22 28.07
N VAL A 23 -2.37 -4.50 26.92
CA VAL A 23 -3.08 -4.97 25.73
C VAL A 23 -3.84 -6.26 26.03
N LEU A 24 -3.23 -7.20 26.75
CA LEU A 24 -3.86 -8.47 27.12
C LEU A 24 -4.99 -8.26 28.14
N LYS A 25 -4.76 -7.47 29.20
CA LYS A 25 -5.78 -7.13 30.21
C LYS A 25 -7.03 -6.49 29.60
N GLU A 26 -6.86 -5.62 28.61
CA GLU A 26 -7.97 -4.89 27.97
C GLU A 26 -8.73 -5.73 26.93
N ASN A 27 -8.11 -6.77 26.37
CA ASN A 27 -8.63 -7.47 25.18
C ASN A 27 -8.83 -8.97 25.37
N VAL A 28 -8.44 -9.53 26.52
CA VAL A 28 -8.61 -10.95 26.84
C VAL A 28 -9.35 -11.07 28.16
N GLU A 29 -10.54 -11.66 28.11
CA GLU A 29 -11.35 -11.94 29.29
C GLU A 29 -10.63 -12.94 30.21
N ASN A 30 -10.67 -12.70 31.52
CA ASN A 30 -10.03 -13.52 32.56
C ASN A 30 -8.51 -13.69 32.39
N PHE A 31 -7.81 -12.74 31.76
CA PHE A 31 -6.35 -12.77 31.67
C PHE A 31 -5.71 -12.72 33.06
N LYS A 32 -4.81 -13.69 33.36
CA LYS A 32 -4.07 -13.76 34.63
C LYS A 32 -2.61 -13.31 34.47
N GLU A 33 -1.84 -14.01 33.65
CA GLU A 33 -0.42 -13.68 33.44
C GLU A 33 0.14 -14.17 32.09
N ILE A 34 1.31 -13.65 31.71
CA ILE A 34 2.08 -14.14 30.57
C ILE A 34 2.98 -15.29 31.04
N LYS A 35 2.88 -16.45 30.40
CA LYS A 35 3.72 -17.62 30.66
C LYS A 35 4.96 -17.66 29.76
N GLU A 36 4.79 -17.34 28.49
CA GLU A 36 5.85 -17.38 27.49
C GLU A 36 5.69 -16.24 26.50
N PHE A 37 6.81 -15.66 26.06
CA PHE A 37 6.85 -14.58 25.08
C PHE A 37 7.89 -14.91 24.02
N LYS A 38 7.47 -14.89 22.75
CA LYS A 38 8.32 -15.08 21.59
C LYS A 38 8.14 -13.91 20.65
N ALA A 39 9.26 -13.41 20.15
CA ALA A 39 9.32 -12.42 19.08
C ALA A 39 10.31 -12.93 18.04
N TYR A 40 9.89 -12.94 16.78
CA TYR A 40 10.70 -13.41 15.66
C TYR A 40 10.32 -12.66 14.37
N ALA A 41 11.15 -12.77 13.34
CA ALA A 41 10.91 -12.11 12.05
C ALA A 41 9.52 -12.45 11.49
N GLY A 42 8.77 -11.43 11.06
CA GLY A 42 7.41 -11.58 10.55
C GLY A 42 7.32 -11.88 9.06
N LEU A 43 8.36 -11.52 8.29
CA LEU A 43 8.41 -11.65 6.83
C LEU A 43 9.76 -12.21 6.38
N ALA A 44 9.79 -12.77 5.16
CA ALA A 44 11.04 -13.19 4.55
C ALA A 44 11.86 -11.97 4.08
N PRO A 45 13.20 -12.10 3.94
CA PRO A 45 14.02 -11.06 3.34
C PRO A 45 13.50 -10.63 1.96
N GLY A 46 13.42 -9.31 1.71
CA GLY A 46 12.95 -8.75 0.44
C GLY A 46 11.42 -8.66 0.29
N GLU A 47 10.63 -8.99 1.32
CA GLU A 47 9.16 -8.76 1.31
C GLU A 47 8.76 -7.40 1.88
N ASN A 48 9.62 -6.77 2.69
CA ASN A 48 9.44 -5.42 3.21
C ASN A 48 10.79 -4.68 3.20
N TYR A 49 10.82 -3.51 2.57
CA TYR A 49 12.03 -2.73 2.35
C TYR A 49 12.16 -1.56 3.32
N SER A 50 11.06 -1.10 3.92
CA SER A 50 11.01 0.17 4.66
C SER A 50 10.94 -0.03 6.17
N THR A 51 10.49 -1.19 6.65
CA THR A 51 10.21 -1.38 8.09
C THR A 51 10.57 -2.77 8.56
N ILE A 52 10.74 -2.90 9.88
CA ILE A 52 10.97 -4.17 10.53
C ILE A 52 9.61 -4.75 10.94
N MET A 53 9.28 -5.92 10.40
CA MET A 53 8.08 -6.67 10.77
C MET A 53 8.46 -7.79 11.73
N THR A 54 7.90 -7.75 12.93
CA THR A 54 8.11 -8.74 13.99
C THR A 54 6.79 -9.43 14.31
N ARG A 55 6.77 -10.76 14.26
CA ARG A 55 5.64 -11.54 14.76
C ARG A 55 5.83 -11.81 16.25
N ILE A 56 4.78 -11.58 17.01
CA ILE A 56 4.75 -11.78 18.46
C ILE A 56 3.80 -12.93 18.77
N GLU A 57 4.26 -13.86 19.60
CA GLU A 57 3.50 -14.99 20.11
C GLU A 57 3.59 -15.01 21.64
N ILE A 58 2.43 -14.98 22.29
CA ILE A 58 2.33 -14.88 23.75
C ILE A 58 1.46 -16.01 24.27
N LEU A 59 2.04 -16.93 25.03
CA LEU A 59 1.29 -17.90 25.81
C LEU A 59 0.83 -17.23 27.10
N ILE A 60 -0.47 -17.22 27.33
CA ILE A 60 -1.10 -16.61 28.51
C ILE A 60 -1.78 -17.69 29.35
N GLU A 61 -1.85 -17.45 30.66
CA GLU A 61 -2.70 -18.19 31.59
C GLU A 61 -3.94 -17.34 31.91
N LEU A 62 -5.09 -17.99 32.01
CA LEU A 62 -6.35 -17.38 32.43
C LEU A 62 -6.62 -17.65 33.92
N GLU A 63 -7.58 -16.95 34.51
CA GLU A 63 -7.94 -17.10 35.94
C GLU A 63 -8.39 -18.52 36.31
N ASP A 64 -8.98 -19.26 35.37
CA ASP A 64 -9.36 -20.66 35.54
C ASP A 64 -8.18 -21.65 35.36
N SER A 65 -6.96 -21.13 35.21
CA SER A 65 -5.73 -21.88 34.95
C SER A 65 -5.66 -22.56 33.58
N SER A 66 -6.60 -22.30 32.67
CA SER A 66 -6.45 -22.66 31.26
C SER A 66 -5.43 -21.76 30.57
N THR A 67 -4.92 -22.20 29.43
CA THR A 67 -3.93 -21.44 28.64
C THR A 67 -4.45 -21.12 27.25
N ASP A 68 -4.09 -19.95 26.76
CA ASP A 68 -4.39 -19.53 25.38
C ASP A 68 -3.13 -18.88 24.76
N THR A 69 -3.05 -18.85 23.44
CA THR A 69 -1.92 -18.23 22.72
C THR A 69 -2.41 -17.08 21.86
N LYS A 70 -1.85 -15.90 22.09
CA LYS A 70 -2.16 -14.68 21.35
C LYS A 70 -1.06 -14.34 20.36
N PHE A 71 -1.47 -13.86 19.19
CA PHE A 71 -0.57 -13.53 18.09
C PHE A 71 -0.78 -12.10 17.63
N PHE A 72 0.33 -11.39 17.44
CA PHE A 72 0.32 -10.03 16.96
C PHE A 72 1.39 -9.82 15.89
N MET A 73 1.18 -8.78 15.09
CA MET A 73 2.16 -8.28 14.14
C MET A 73 2.62 -6.89 14.59
N LEU A 74 3.90 -6.74 14.88
CA LEU A 74 4.52 -5.49 15.33
C LEU A 74 5.40 -4.94 14.19
N LYS A 75 5.04 -3.74 13.71
CA LYS A 75 5.84 -2.97 12.75
C LYS A 75 6.62 -1.90 13.50
N THR A 76 7.92 -1.77 13.23
CA THR A 76 8.80 -0.77 13.84
C THR A 76 9.69 -0.10 12.81
N GLU A 77 10.16 1.10 13.14
CA GLU A 77 11.08 1.87 12.29
C GLU A 77 12.37 1.09 11.98
N HIS A 78 12.88 1.26 10.76
CA HIS A 78 14.20 0.75 10.41
C HIS A 78 15.28 1.63 11.05
N GLU A 79 16.32 1.00 11.61
CA GLU A 79 17.41 1.73 12.28
C GLU A 79 18.46 2.31 11.30
N SER A 80 18.39 2.01 10.00
CA SER A 80 19.36 2.43 8.99
C SER A 80 19.40 3.96 8.88
N LYS A 81 20.62 4.52 8.85
CA LYS A 81 20.82 5.97 8.68
C LYS A 81 20.34 6.44 7.32
N LEU A 82 20.65 5.69 6.25
CA LEU A 82 20.23 6.01 4.90
C LEU A 82 18.70 5.98 4.78
N TYR A 83 18.05 5.00 5.41
CA TYR A 83 16.58 4.98 5.51
C TYR A 83 16.04 6.25 6.17
N LYS A 84 16.54 6.60 7.36
CA LYS A 84 16.10 7.79 8.11
C LYS A 84 16.27 9.10 7.33
N GLU A 85 17.35 9.23 6.57
CA GLU A 85 17.59 10.40 5.71
C GLU A 85 16.63 10.47 4.51
N LEU A 86 16.26 9.32 3.93
CA LEU A 86 15.40 9.26 2.74
C LEU A 86 13.91 9.36 3.05
N VAL A 87 13.49 8.88 4.22
CA VAL A 87 12.12 9.08 4.73
C VAL A 87 12.00 10.33 5.60
N GLU A 88 13.06 11.16 5.67
CA GLU A 88 13.00 12.42 6.39
C GLU A 88 11.90 13.31 5.78
N GLY A 89 10.96 13.73 6.62
CA GLY A 89 9.77 14.48 6.19
C GLY A 89 8.60 13.61 5.70
N MET A 90 8.78 12.29 5.56
CA MET A 90 7.67 11.34 5.36
C MET A 90 7.24 10.81 6.74
N ASP A 91 6.27 11.47 7.38
CA ASP A 91 5.76 11.08 8.71
C ASP A 91 4.91 9.80 8.65
N CYS A 92 5.49 8.67 8.21
CA CYS A 92 4.78 7.41 8.03
C CYS A 92 4.32 6.82 9.37
N PHE A 93 5.19 6.84 10.38
CA PHE A 93 4.90 6.30 11.72
C PHE A 93 4.03 7.22 12.59
N GLY A 94 3.87 8.51 12.24
CA GLY A 94 2.87 9.39 12.83
C GLY A 94 1.50 9.35 12.12
N GLN A 95 1.45 8.93 10.86
CA GLN A 95 0.22 8.82 10.07
C GLN A 95 -0.46 7.47 10.23
N GLU A 96 0.27 6.39 10.02
CA GLU A 96 -0.31 5.04 9.92
C GLU A 96 -1.08 4.64 11.17
N PRO A 97 -0.57 4.81 12.41
CA PRO A 97 -1.34 4.49 13.61
C PRO A 97 -2.66 5.26 13.73
N LYS A 98 -2.72 6.51 13.26
CA LYS A 98 -3.96 7.32 13.28
C LYS A 98 -5.02 6.75 12.33
N VAL A 99 -4.61 6.15 11.22
CA VAL A 99 -5.55 5.48 10.32
C VAL A 99 -6.25 4.33 11.03
N TYR A 100 -5.49 3.47 11.71
CA TYR A 100 -6.06 2.35 12.44
C TYR A 100 -6.81 2.76 13.71
N GLU A 101 -6.31 3.74 14.47
CA GLU A 101 -6.91 4.18 15.72
C GLU A 101 -8.20 4.99 15.49
N GLN A 102 -8.28 5.77 14.41
CA GLN A 102 -9.34 6.78 14.22
C GLN A 102 -10.16 6.58 12.94
N LEU A 103 -9.50 6.45 11.78
CA LEU A 103 -10.20 6.47 10.49
C LEU A 103 -10.92 5.16 10.19
N ILE A 104 -10.26 4.01 10.38
CA ILE A 104 -10.88 2.69 10.18
C ILE A 104 -12.14 2.55 11.05
N PRO A 105 -12.09 2.77 12.39
CA PRO A 105 -13.29 2.70 13.21
C PRO A 105 -14.37 3.69 12.77
N ALA A 106 -14.01 4.90 12.35
CA ALA A 106 -14.97 5.87 11.87
C ALA A 106 -15.67 5.41 10.57
N PHE A 107 -14.94 4.80 9.64
CA PHE A 107 -15.48 4.31 8.37
C PHE A 107 -16.34 3.07 8.59
N GLU A 108 -15.89 2.13 9.42
CA GLU A 108 -16.69 0.94 9.78
C GLU A 108 -17.99 1.33 10.50
N LYS A 109 -17.94 2.36 11.36
CA LYS A 109 -19.12 2.90 12.04
C LYS A 109 -20.16 3.47 11.06
N LEU A 110 -19.73 4.12 9.97
CA LEU A 110 -20.65 4.60 8.93
C LEU A 110 -21.48 3.46 8.34
N TYR A 111 -20.82 2.34 8.01
CA TYR A 111 -21.51 1.15 7.50
C TYR A 111 -22.37 0.46 8.56
N HIS A 112 -21.87 0.36 9.80
CA HIS A 112 -22.63 -0.21 10.91
C HIS A 112 -23.95 0.54 11.14
N ASN A 113 -23.95 1.87 11.07
CA ASN A 113 -25.14 2.70 11.26
C ASN A 113 -26.23 2.48 10.19
N VAL A 114 -25.89 1.90 9.05
CA VAL A 114 -26.83 1.52 7.98
C VAL A 114 -27.04 0.00 7.90
N GLY A 115 -26.67 -0.74 8.96
CA GLY A 115 -26.90 -2.18 9.08
C GLY A 115 -25.91 -3.06 8.31
N GLN A 116 -24.77 -2.52 7.87
CA GLN A 116 -23.72 -3.27 7.18
C GLN A 116 -22.54 -3.55 8.10
N HIS A 117 -22.02 -4.78 8.06
CA HIS A 117 -20.86 -5.20 8.84
C HIS A 117 -19.62 -5.29 7.94
N ILE A 118 -19.02 -4.14 7.62
CA ILE A 118 -17.79 -4.05 6.82
C ILE A 118 -16.60 -3.84 7.74
N LYS A 119 -15.50 -4.52 7.41
CA LYS A 119 -14.18 -4.36 8.03
C LYS A 119 -13.14 -3.98 6.99
N PHE A 120 -12.23 -3.07 7.36
CA PHE A 120 -11.22 -2.55 6.43
C PHE A 120 -9.79 -3.00 6.73
N GLY A 121 -9.50 -3.40 7.96
CA GLY A 121 -8.14 -3.74 8.35
C GLY A 121 -8.06 -4.55 9.62
N ALA A 122 -6.82 -4.80 10.00
CA ALA A 122 -6.44 -5.42 11.25
C ALA A 122 -6.90 -4.59 12.45
N LYS A 123 -7.33 -5.25 13.54
CA LYS A 123 -7.48 -4.60 14.85
C LYS A 123 -6.13 -4.05 15.31
N TYR A 124 -6.12 -2.78 15.71
CA TYR A 124 -4.96 -2.09 16.24
C TYR A 124 -4.93 -2.11 17.77
N TYR A 125 -3.72 -2.17 18.31
CA TYR A 125 -3.44 -2.18 19.74
C TYR A 125 -2.36 -1.14 20.04
N LYS A 126 -2.49 -0.46 21.19
CA LYS A 126 -1.56 0.57 21.62
C LYS A 126 -0.62 0.01 22.67
N LEU A 127 0.70 0.09 22.42
CA LEU A 127 1.69 -0.26 23.43
C LEU A 127 2.07 0.99 24.26
N PRO A 128 2.40 0.82 25.55
CA PRO A 128 2.80 1.92 26.43
C PRO A 128 4.26 2.32 26.18
N THR A 129 4.57 2.75 24.95
CA THR A 129 5.93 3.16 24.53
C THR A 129 5.89 4.40 23.66
N ALA A 130 6.94 5.22 23.75
CA ALA A 130 7.14 6.40 22.91
C ALA A 130 7.91 6.07 21.60
N LYS A 131 8.35 4.84 21.41
CA LYS A 131 9.02 4.39 20.17
C LYS A 131 8.01 4.33 19.02
N GLY A 132 8.43 4.70 17.81
CA GLY A 132 7.61 4.56 16.60
C GLY A 132 7.25 3.09 16.36
N HIS A 133 5.97 2.76 16.49
CA HIS A 133 5.48 1.39 16.39
C HIS A 133 4.03 1.33 15.90
N LEU A 134 3.66 0.17 15.38
CA LEU A 134 2.28 -0.18 15.08
C LEU A 134 2.07 -1.65 15.45
N LEU A 135 1.18 -1.92 16.41
CA LEU A 135 0.83 -3.27 16.82
C LEU A 135 -0.55 -3.64 16.29
N LEU A 136 -0.62 -4.69 15.49
CA LEU A 136 -1.82 -5.16 14.82
C LEU A 136 -2.15 -6.61 15.18
N GLU A 137 -3.42 -7.01 15.01
CA GLU A 137 -3.79 -8.42 15.03
C GLU A 137 -3.04 -9.19 13.94
N ASP A 138 -2.64 -10.42 14.25
CA ASP A 138 -2.08 -11.32 13.24
C ASP A 138 -3.20 -11.93 12.39
N LEU A 139 -3.49 -11.28 11.26
CA LEU A 139 -4.54 -11.69 10.31
C LEU A 139 -4.34 -13.12 9.76
N CYS A 140 -3.12 -13.67 9.79
CA CYS A 140 -2.86 -15.04 9.33
C CYS A 140 -3.67 -16.07 10.11
N ARG A 141 -3.98 -15.77 11.38
CA ARG A 141 -4.82 -16.63 12.25
C ARG A 141 -6.28 -16.67 11.81
N ARG A 142 -6.71 -15.72 10.98
CA ARG A 142 -8.05 -15.62 10.40
C ARG A 142 -8.12 -16.11 8.95
N GLY A 143 -7.06 -16.76 8.46
CA GLY A 143 -7.00 -17.28 7.09
C GLY A 143 -6.59 -16.25 6.04
N PHE A 144 -6.15 -15.06 6.46
CA PHE A 144 -5.61 -14.05 5.54
C PHE A 144 -4.19 -14.39 5.12
N LYS A 145 -3.87 -14.14 3.84
CA LYS A 145 -2.53 -14.31 3.27
C LYS A 145 -2.30 -13.24 2.21
N ASN A 146 -1.06 -12.79 2.07
CA ASN A 146 -0.64 -12.01 0.91
C ASN A 146 -0.63 -12.89 -0.33
N ALA A 147 -1.00 -12.31 -1.48
CA ALA A 147 -0.77 -12.96 -2.76
C ALA A 147 0.69 -12.81 -3.19
N ASN A 148 1.19 -13.75 -3.99
CA ASN A 148 2.53 -13.65 -4.55
C ASN A 148 2.58 -12.49 -5.57
N ARG A 149 3.34 -11.43 -5.26
CA ARG A 149 3.52 -10.27 -6.14
C ARG A 149 4.07 -10.61 -7.53
N LEU A 150 4.86 -11.69 -7.65
CA LEU A 150 5.46 -12.08 -8.93
C LEU A 150 4.44 -12.73 -9.88
N ASP A 151 3.38 -13.33 -9.34
CA ASP A 151 2.30 -13.96 -10.11
C ASP A 151 1.24 -12.94 -10.55
N CYS A 152 1.25 -11.76 -9.91
CA CYS A 152 0.21 -10.74 -10.00
C CYS A 152 -1.19 -11.26 -9.64
N LEU A 153 -2.14 -10.34 -9.51
CA LEU A 153 -3.52 -10.67 -9.18
C LEU A 153 -4.34 -11.02 -10.42
N ASP A 154 -5.15 -12.08 -10.27
CA ASP A 154 -6.17 -12.45 -11.25
C ASP A 154 -7.43 -11.57 -11.15
N MET A 155 -8.44 -11.87 -11.98
CA MET A 155 -9.68 -11.10 -12.04
C MET A 155 -10.52 -11.18 -10.75
N LYS A 156 -10.51 -12.32 -10.04
CA LYS A 156 -11.27 -12.49 -8.80
C LYS A 156 -10.70 -11.60 -7.71
N HIS A 157 -9.37 -11.62 -7.55
CA HIS A 157 -8.66 -10.77 -6.62
C HIS A 157 -8.80 -9.29 -6.98
N ALA A 158 -8.67 -8.95 -8.27
CA ALA A 158 -8.87 -7.58 -8.76
C ALA A 158 -10.25 -7.02 -8.37
N LYS A 159 -11.32 -7.79 -8.61
CA LYS A 159 -12.69 -7.39 -8.25
C LYS A 159 -12.90 -7.31 -6.74
N MET A 160 -12.29 -8.20 -5.96
CA MET A 160 -12.37 -8.13 -4.49
C MET A 160 -11.70 -6.86 -3.96
N THR A 161 -10.48 -6.56 -4.44
CA THR A 161 -9.75 -5.33 -4.07
C THR A 161 -10.52 -4.08 -4.48
N LEU A 162 -10.99 -3.98 -5.72
CA LEU A 162 -11.71 -2.79 -6.20
C LEU A 162 -13.04 -2.58 -5.48
N LYS A 163 -13.72 -3.66 -5.09
CA LYS A 163 -14.93 -3.58 -4.25
C LYS A 163 -14.61 -3.01 -2.87
N LYS A 164 -13.59 -3.53 -2.19
CA LYS A 164 -13.16 -3.02 -0.88
C LYS A 164 -12.67 -1.57 -0.97
N LEU A 165 -11.96 -1.22 -2.05
CA LEU A 165 -11.48 0.13 -2.31
C LEU A 165 -12.64 1.10 -2.55
N ALA A 166 -13.65 0.70 -3.32
CA ALA A 166 -14.87 1.49 -3.50
C ALA A 166 -15.61 1.73 -2.18
N GLN A 167 -15.68 0.71 -1.31
CA GLN A 167 -16.26 0.85 0.03
C GLN A 167 -15.48 1.85 0.90
N TRP A 168 -14.15 1.76 0.88
CA TRP A 168 -13.25 2.67 1.58
C TRP A 168 -13.41 4.12 1.08
N HIS A 169 -13.35 4.31 -0.24
CA HIS A 169 -13.50 5.60 -0.89
C HIS A 169 -14.86 6.25 -0.61
N ALA A 170 -15.96 5.48 -0.68
CA ALA A 170 -17.30 5.98 -0.33
C ALA A 170 -17.38 6.44 1.13
N ALA A 171 -16.88 5.63 2.08
CA ALA A 171 -16.86 6.00 3.48
C ALA A 171 -16.00 7.23 3.74
N SER A 172 -14.86 7.37 3.07
CA SER A 172 -14.00 8.55 3.20
C SER A 172 -14.67 9.84 2.70
N ALA A 173 -15.42 9.77 1.60
CA ALA A 173 -16.13 10.92 1.05
C ALA A 173 -17.24 11.40 2.00
N VAL A 174 -18.00 10.47 2.58
CA VAL A 174 -19.04 10.76 3.59
C VAL A 174 -18.41 11.25 4.88
N HIS A 175 -17.29 10.64 5.32
CA HIS A 175 -16.58 11.09 6.50
C HIS A 175 -16.08 12.53 6.34
N LYS A 176 -15.53 12.90 5.18
CA LYS A 176 -15.13 14.27 4.86
C LYS A 176 -16.28 15.27 4.94
N GLU A 177 -17.49 14.88 4.55
CA GLU A 177 -18.69 15.71 4.72
C GLU A 177 -18.99 15.96 6.21
N ASN A 178 -18.89 14.92 7.03
CA ASN A 178 -19.15 14.99 8.48
C ASN A 178 -18.11 15.83 9.25
N ILE A 179 -16.83 15.73 8.88
CA ILE A 179 -15.75 16.44 9.59
C ILE A 179 -15.40 17.79 8.95
N GLY A 180 -15.99 18.12 7.80
CA GLY A 180 -15.71 19.33 7.03
C GLY A 180 -14.37 19.29 6.28
N SER A 181 -13.25 19.05 6.97
CA SER A 181 -11.92 18.89 6.36
C SER A 181 -11.06 17.84 7.05
N TYR A 182 -10.36 17.04 6.25
CA TYR A 182 -9.19 16.32 6.75
C TYR A 182 -8.10 17.31 7.17
N GLY A 183 -7.30 16.93 8.16
CA GLY A 183 -6.13 17.70 8.57
C GLY A 183 -5.05 17.74 7.50
N GLU A 184 -4.15 18.72 7.58
CA GLU A 184 -3.07 18.92 6.60
C GLU A 184 -2.16 17.69 6.42
N ILE A 185 -2.04 16.86 7.46
CA ILE A 185 -1.31 15.60 7.41
C ILE A 185 -1.79 14.67 6.28
N TYR A 186 -3.08 14.71 5.93
CA TYR A 186 -3.64 13.90 4.85
C TYR A 186 -3.69 14.63 3.51
N LYS A 187 -3.25 15.90 3.43
CA LYS A 187 -3.26 16.68 2.19
C LYS A 187 -1.86 16.82 1.59
N THR A 188 -0.86 17.03 2.44
CA THR A 188 0.48 17.46 2.00
C THR A 188 1.65 16.69 2.63
N ALA A 189 1.44 15.81 3.62
CA ALA A 189 2.54 15.27 4.43
C ALA A 189 3.67 14.63 3.63
N THR A 190 3.37 13.74 2.67
CA THR A 190 4.41 13.09 1.84
C THR A 190 4.96 14.00 0.73
N TYR A 191 4.22 15.05 0.37
CA TYR A 191 4.47 15.89 -0.82
C TYR A 191 4.77 17.34 -0.44
N HIS A 192 5.60 17.53 0.59
CA HIS A 192 6.21 18.82 0.94
C HIS A 192 7.66 18.88 0.42
N ASP A 193 8.26 20.07 0.41
CA ASP A 193 9.60 20.33 -0.14
C ASP A 193 10.71 19.39 0.37
N ILE A 194 10.64 18.95 1.64
CA ILE A 194 11.61 18.02 2.22
C ILE A 194 11.44 16.62 1.60
N GLY A 195 10.22 16.09 1.58
CA GLY A 195 9.91 14.80 0.94
C GLY A 195 10.14 14.80 -0.56
N ARG A 196 10.07 15.97 -1.22
CA ARG A 196 10.37 16.15 -2.65
C ARG A 196 11.76 15.63 -3.01
N LYS A 197 12.78 15.89 -2.18
CA LYS A 197 14.16 15.49 -2.48
C LYS A 197 14.29 13.97 -2.58
N GLY A 198 13.79 13.23 -1.59
CA GLY A 198 13.84 11.76 -1.56
C GLY A 198 13.07 11.14 -2.74
N MET A 199 11.87 11.64 -3.02
CA MET A 199 11.10 11.19 -4.18
C MET A 199 11.76 11.54 -5.52
N SER A 200 12.45 12.68 -5.62
CA SER A 200 13.18 13.07 -6.84
C SER A 200 14.29 12.06 -7.12
N VAL A 201 15.12 11.76 -6.12
CA VAL A 201 16.19 10.76 -6.22
C VAL A 201 15.63 9.41 -6.69
N PHE A 202 14.51 8.99 -6.10
CA PHE A 202 13.84 7.75 -6.44
C PHE A 202 13.34 7.72 -7.90
N PHE A 203 12.46 8.65 -8.28
CA PHE A 203 11.83 8.63 -9.61
C PHE A 203 12.82 8.95 -10.72
N GLU A 204 13.73 9.91 -10.53
CA GLU A 204 14.76 10.21 -11.52
C GLU A 204 15.71 9.03 -11.70
N GLY A 205 16.08 8.34 -10.60
CA GLY A 205 16.86 7.11 -10.65
C GLY A 205 16.17 6.05 -11.50
N MET A 206 14.91 5.75 -11.21
CA MET A 206 14.13 4.75 -11.95
C MET A 206 14.00 5.09 -13.44
N ILE A 207 13.71 6.35 -13.77
CA ILE A 207 13.60 6.78 -15.17
C ILE A 207 14.95 6.68 -15.91
N LYS A 208 16.07 7.02 -15.25
CA LYS A 208 17.42 6.84 -15.83
C LYS A 208 17.70 5.38 -16.15
N TYR A 209 17.34 4.44 -15.28
CA TYR A 209 17.51 3.01 -15.55
C TYR A 209 16.59 2.48 -16.64
N LEU A 210 15.33 2.95 -16.69
CA LEU A 210 14.44 2.67 -17.82
C LEU A 210 15.05 3.15 -19.14
N LEU A 211 15.56 4.39 -19.20
CA LEU A 211 16.20 4.94 -20.40
C LEU A 211 17.43 4.14 -20.85
N LYS A 212 18.29 3.72 -19.90
CA LYS A 212 19.43 2.83 -20.18
C LYS A 212 18.97 1.52 -20.84
N CYS A 213 17.84 0.98 -20.39
CA CYS A 213 17.30 -0.30 -20.85
C CYS A 213 16.32 -0.17 -22.02
N LEU A 214 15.94 1.05 -22.43
CA LEU A 214 14.81 1.28 -23.34
C LEU A 214 14.98 0.56 -24.68
N HIS A 215 16.21 0.43 -25.17
CA HIS A 215 16.56 -0.30 -26.39
C HIS A 215 16.18 -1.79 -26.38
N LEU A 216 15.84 -2.35 -25.21
CA LEU A 216 15.38 -3.74 -25.07
C LEU A 216 13.86 -3.88 -25.29
N TYR A 217 13.09 -2.79 -25.25
CA TYR A 217 11.63 -2.79 -25.32
C TYR A 217 11.15 -2.64 -26.77
N ASP A 218 9.87 -2.92 -27.02
CA ASP A 218 9.30 -2.87 -28.36
C ASP A 218 9.08 -1.41 -28.81
N ASN A 219 9.55 -1.05 -30.00
CA ASN A 219 9.42 0.29 -30.60
C ASN A 219 9.96 1.43 -29.70
N PRO A 220 11.21 1.34 -29.22
CA PRO A 220 11.77 2.27 -28.23
C PRO A 220 11.80 3.73 -28.70
N GLU A 221 11.89 3.96 -30.01
CA GLU A 221 11.84 5.27 -30.64
C GLU A 221 10.54 6.04 -30.37
N LEU A 222 9.42 5.36 -30.10
CA LEU A 222 8.14 6.00 -29.77
C LEU A 222 8.14 6.65 -28.38
N TYR A 223 8.98 6.17 -27.46
CA TYR A 223 8.94 6.58 -26.06
C TYR A 223 10.15 7.42 -25.65
N LYS A 224 11.30 7.26 -26.32
CA LYS A 224 12.59 7.81 -25.87
C LYS A 224 12.51 9.30 -25.52
N GLU A 225 12.09 10.15 -26.46
CA GLU A 225 12.03 11.60 -26.25
C GLU A 225 11.04 11.98 -25.12
N LYS A 226 9.89 11.29 -25.05
CA LYS A 226 8.87 11.54 -24.02
C LYS A 226 9.37 11.16 -22.63
N VAL A 227 10.05 10.02 -22.50
CA VAL A 227 10.63 9.54 -21.24
C VAL A 227 11.82 10.42 -20.82
N GLU A 228 12.66 10.88 -21.77
CA GLU A 228 13.72 11.85 -21.51
C GLU A 228 13.17 13.20 -21.02
N LYS A 229 12.05 13.67 -21.58
CA LYS A 229 11.37 14.88 -21.08
C LYS A 229 10.85 14.66 -19.66
N LEU A 230 10.14 13.54 -19.44
CA LEU A 230 9.59 13.16 -18.14
C LEU A 230 10.65 13.07 -17.04
N LEU A 231 11.86 12.60 -17.35
CA LEU A 231 12.98 12.58 -16.39
C LEU A 231 13.18 13.94 -15.70
N ASN A 232 13.00 15.04 -16.44
CA ASN A 232 13.26 16.39 -15.94
C ASN A 232 12.06 17.03 -15.22
N ILE A 233 10.84 16.53 -15.44
CA ILE A 233 9.60 17.16 -14.96
C ILE A 233 8.71 16.24 -14.11
N ILE A 234 9.07 14.97 -13.93
CA ILE A 234 8.26 13.96 -13.22
C ILE A 234 7.78 14.46 -11.86
N MET A 235 8.67 15.09 -11.09
CA MET A 235 8.32 15.60 -9.76
C MET A 235 7.41 16.81 -9.82
N ASP A 236 7.54 17.68 -10.81
CA ASP A 236 6.60 18.79 -11.00
C ASP A 236 5.21 18.28 -11.37
N GLU A 237 5.12 17.26 -12.23
CA GLU A 237 3.84 16.65 -12.62
C GLU A 237 3.19 15.89 -11.46
N ILE A 238 3.96 15.15 -10.66
CA ILE A 238 3.47 14.55 -9.42
C ILE A 238 2.98 15.64 -8.46
N PHE A 239 3.74 16.72 -8.27
CA PHE A 239 3.35 17.83 -7.40
C PHE A 239 2.13 18.62 -7.90
N LYS A 240 1.88 18.62 -9.21
CA LYS A 240 0.62 19.13 -9.78
C LYS A 240 -0.54 18.17 -9.50
N ALA A 241 -0.33 16.87 -9.70
CA ALA A 241 -1.34 15.83 -9.51
C ALA A 241 -1.78 15.65 -8.05
N VAL A 242 -0.92 15.95 -7.08
CA VAL A 242 -1.25 15.89 -5.66
C VAL A 242 -2.11 17.06 -5.18
N LYS A 243 -2.15 18.19 -5.91
CA LYS A 243 -3.00 19.33 -5.54
C LYS A 243 -4.46 18.91 -5.64
N ILE A 244 -5.19 19.18 -4.56
CA ILE A 244 -6.62 18.87 -4.47
C ILE A 244 -7.36 19.87 -5.36
N ASP A 245 -8.09 19.36 -6.34
CA ASP A 245 -9.07 20.14 -7.09
C ASP A 245 -10.45 19.93 -6.46
N GLU A 246 -10.99 20.96 -5.82
CA GLU A 246 -12.29 20.88 -5.13
C GLU A 246 -13.47 20.65 -6.10
N ASN A 247 -13.26 20.79 -7.41
CA ASN A 247 -14.28 20.44 -8.42
C ASN A 247 -14.32 18.95 -8.75
N ASP A 248 -13.25 18.21 -8.41
CA ASP A 248 -13.18 16.77 -8.62
C ASP A 248 -13.83 15.99 -7.47
N PHE A 249 -14.19 14.73 -7.74
CA PHE A 249 -14.56 13.81 -6.68
C PHE A 249 -13.28 13.36 -5.96
N ASN A 250 -13.15 13.76 -4.68
CA ASN A 250 -11.99 13.48 -3.86
C ASN A 250 -12.33 12.51 -2.72
N VAL A 251 -11.37 11.65 -2.39
CA VAL A 251 -11.46 10.57 -1.40
C VAL A 251 -10.17 10.52 -0.60
N LEU A 252 -10.19 9.83 0.54
CA LEU A 252 -8.95 9.48 1.23
C LEU A 252 -8.37 8.21 0.59
N ASN A 253 -7.35 8.37 -0.26
CA ASN A 253 -6.63 7.26 -0.88
C ASN A 253 -5.76 6.53 0.15
N HIS A 254 -5.49 5.26 -0.09
CA HIS A 254 -4.41 4.51 0.54
C HIS A 254 -3.04 5.01 0.07
N ALA A 255 -2.94 5.40 -1.21
CA ALA A 255 -1.78 5.95 -1.92
C ALA A 255 -0.55 5.03 -2.06
N ASP A 256 -0.66 3.78 -1.61
CA ASP A 256 0.37 2.74 -1.74
C ASP A 256 -0.29 1.35 -1.86
N LEU A 257 -1.34 1.26 -2.67
CA LEU A 257 -2.16 0.04 -2.77
C LEU A 257 -1.63 -0.91 -3.85
N TRP A 258 -0.59 -1.67 -3.53
CA TRP A 258 -0.06 -2.74 -4.38
C TRP A 258 -0.22 -4.11 -3.72
N THR A 259 0.05 -5.21 -4.44
CA THR A 259 -0.20 -6.60 -4.00
C THR A 259 0.28 -6.90 -2.57
N ASN A 260 1.44 -6.40 -2.13
CA ASN A 260 1.97 -6.67 -0.79
C ASN A 260 1.19 -5.98 0.33
N ASN A 261 0.48 -4.90 0.03
CA ASN A 261 -0.34 -4.15 0.98
C ASN A 261 -1.80 -4.61 0.98
N ILE A 262 -2.07 -5.76 0.35
CA ILE A 262 -3.39 -6.38 0.28
C ILE A 262 -3.31 -7.82 0.82
N MET A 263 -4.09 -8.10 1.85
CA MET A 263 -4.26 -9.45 2.37
C MET A 263 -5.62 -10.00 1.95
N PHE A 264 -5.65 -11.26 1.50
CA PHE A 264 -6.85 -11.95 1.06
C PHE A 264 -7.20 -13.07 2.04
N GLN A 265 -8.45 -13.12 2.47
CA GLN A 265 -8.97 -14.17 3.32
C GLN A 265 -9.47 -15.34 2.48
N TYR A 266 -9.07 -16.55 2.86
CA TYR A 266 -9.54 -17.76 2.22
C TYR A 266 -10.29 -18.67 3.20
N SER A 267 -11.33 -19.34 2.72
CA SER A 267 -11.94 -20.46 3.43
C SER A 267 -10.95 -21.64 3.50
N PRO A 268 -11.17 -22.63 4.39
CA PRO A 268 -10.39 -23.87 4.40
C PRO A 268 -10.36 -24.60 3.05
N ASP A 269 -11.41 -24.45 2.24
CA ASP A 269 -11.54 -25.04 0.91
C ASP A 269 -10.84 -24.21 -0.20
N GLY A 270 -10.23 -23.07 0.16
CA GLY A 270 -9.50 -22.20 -0.76
C GLY A 270 -10.35 -21.16 -1.49
N GLU A 271 -11.61 -20.95 -1.07
CA GLU A 271 -12.46 -19.90 -1.65
C GLU A 271 -12.08 -18.52 -1.12
N LEU A 272 -12.06 -17.52 -2.00
CA LEU A 272 -11.77 -16.13 -1.64
C LEU A 272 -12.97 -15.49 -0.93
N MET A 273 -12.80 -15.13 0.35
CA MET A 273 -13.87 -14.68 1.23
C MET A 273 -13.91 -13.15 1.43
N ASP A 274 -12.77 -12.53 1.69
CA ASP A 274 -12.67 -11.09 1.96
C ASP A 274 -11.25 -10.57 1.63
N THR A 275 -11.06 -9.26 1.68
CA THR A 275 -9.75 -8.62 1.54
C THR A 275 -9.62 -7.42 2.47
N TYR A 276 -8.46 -7.31 3.13
CA TYR A 276 -8.10 -6.17 3.97
C TYR A 276 -6.87 -5.50 3.38
N PHE A 277 -6.82 -4.17 3.49
CA PHE A 277 -5.61 -3.43 3.19
C PHE A 277 -4.79 -3.25 4.46
N VAL A 278 -3.48 -3.25 4.30
CA VAL A 278 -2.48 -3.06 5.34
C VAL A 278 -1.46 -2.04 4.86
N ASP A 279 -0.61 -1.54 5.76
CA ASP A 279 0.40 -0.53 5.45
C ASP A 279 -0.18 0.82 4.96
N TYR A 280 -0.91 1.50 5.83
CA TYR A 280 -1.44 2.84 5.55
C TYR A 280 -0.39 3.93 5.84
N ALA A 281 0.81 3.79 5.29
CA ALA A 281 1.91 4.73 5.53
C ALA A 281 1.73 6.09 4.83
N PHE A 282 0.95 6.16 3.74
CA PHE A 282 0.84 7.36 2.89
C PHE A 282 -0.59 7.88 2.63
N PRO A 283 -1.57 7.71 3.54
CA PRO A 283 -2.96 8.04 3.26
C PRO A 283 -3.10 9.49 2.82
N LYS A 284 -3.76 9.71 1.67
CA LYS A 284 -3.84 11.04 1.07
C LYS A 284 -5.21 11.37 0.50
N TYR A 285 -5.72 12.51 0.89
CA TYR A 285 -6.92 13.09 0.33
C TYR A 285 -6.64 13.67 -1.07
N GLY A 286 -7.45 13.27 -2.05
CA GLY A 286 -7.30 13.67 -3.44
C GLY A 286 -8.13 12.80 -4.39
N SER A 287 -7.83 12.86 -5.69
CA SER A 287 -8.54 12.07 -6.69
C SER A 287 -8.38 10.55 -6.46
N PRO A 288 -9.44 9.73 -6.63
CA PRO A 288 -9.34 8.27 -6.60
C PRO A 288 -8.47 7.70 -7.72
N ALA A 289 -8.12 8.51 -8.73
CA ALA A 289 -7.24 8.09 -9.83
C ALA A 289 -5.88 7.62 -9.33
N GLN A 290 -5.39 8.13 -8.19
CA GLN A 290 -4.13 7.71 -7.59
C GLN A 290 -4.18 6.22 -7.25
N ASP A 291 -5.08 5.78 -6.36
CA ASP A 291 -5.19 4.36 -5.99
C ASP A 291 -5.56 3.47 -7.17
N LEU A 292 -6.44 3.91 -8.06
CA LEU A 292 -6.88 3.11 -9.21
C LEU A 292 -5.73 2.82 -10.18
N LEU A 293 -4.96 3.85 -10.57
CA LEU A 293 -3.80 3.67 -11.45
C LEU A 293 -2.69 2.91 -10.73
N TYR A 294 -2.46 3.22 -9.46
CA TYR A 294 -1.43 2.55 -8.65
C TYR A 294 -1.68 1.06 -8.56
N PHE A 295 -2.87 0.65 -8.14
CA PHE A 295 -3.24 -0.74 -7.98
C PHE A 295 -3.25 -1.50 -9.31
N ILE A 296 -3.99 -0.99 -10.32
CA ILE A 296 -4.18 -1.72 -11.57
C ILE A 296 -2.84 -1.89 -12.31
N ILE A 297 -2.02 -0.84 -12.37
CA ILE A 297 -0.76 -0.87 -13.10
C ILE A 297 0.32 -1.64 -12.35
N SER A 298 0.40 -1.59 -11.02
CA SER A 298 1.42 -2.36 -10.29
C SER A 298 1.08 -3.84 -10.18
N SER A 299 -0.20 -4.20 -9.95
CA SER A 299 -0.51 -5.45 -9.24
C SER A 299 -1.24 -6.51 -10.06
N LEU A 300 -1.96 -6.15 -11.13
CA LEU A 300 -2.74 -7.13 -11.89
C LEU A 300 -1.89 -7.87 -12.94
N GLN A 301 -2.37 -9.03 -13.40
CA GLN A 301 -1.76 -9.73 -14.53
C GLN A 301 -1.81 -8.85 -15.80
N VAL A 302 -0.81 -8.98 -16.67
CA VAL A 302 -0.63 -8.09 -17.84
C VAL A 302 -1.87 -7.98 -18.74
N ASP A 303 -2.51 -9.12 -19.04
CA ASP A 303 -3.70 -9.14 -19.88
C ASP A 303 -4.90 -8.46 -19.19
N ILE A 304 -4.99 -8.60 -17.87
CA ILE A 304 -6.07 -8.00 -17.08
C ILE A 304 -5.88 -6.48 -17.01
N LYS A 305 -4.69 -5.99 -16.62
CA LYS A 305 -4.48 -4.54 -16.42
C LYS A 305 -4.69 -3.71 -17.68
N ILE A 306 -4.44 -4.27 -18.86
CA ILE A 306 -4.62 -3.55 -20.13
C ILE A 306 -5.97 -3.86 -20.77
N LYS A 307 -6.28 -5.14 -21.03
CA LYS A 307 -7.48 -5.52 -21.81
C LYS A 307 -8.77 -5.35 -21.03
N GLN A 308 -8.70 -5.36 -19.70
CA GLN A 308 -9.87 -5.24 -18.82
C GLN A 308 -9.90 -3.92 -18.06
N PHE A 309 -9.00 -2.96 -18.38
CA PHE A 309 -8.88 -1.70 -17.66
C PHE A 309 -10.24 -0.99 -17.51
N ASP A 310 -10.92 -0.70 -18.63
CA ASP A 310 -12.18 0.04 -18.58
C ASP A 310 -13.30 -0.75 -17.87
N HIS A 311 -13.32 -2.09 -18.01
CA HIS A 311 -14.26 -2.95 -17.28
C HIS A 311 -14.02 -2.89 -15.76
N LEU A 312 -12.76 -2.87 -15.33
CA LEU A 312 -12.40 -2.75 -13.91
C LEU A 312 -12.76 -1.37 -13.36
N ILE A 313 -12.55 -0.30 -14.14
CA ILE A 313 -12.97 1.05 -13.75
C ILE A 313 -14.49 1.16 -13.63
N GLN A 314 -15.22 0.58 -14.57
CA GLN A 314 -16.68 0.48 -14.48
C GLN A 314 -17.11 -0.30 -13.22
N TYR A 315 -16.51 -1.47 -12.99
CA TYR A 315 -16.83 -2.30 -11.81
C TYR A 315 -16.57 -1.56 -10.49
N TYR A 316 -15.44 -0.86 -10.39
CA TYR A 316 -15.14 0.01 -9.25
C TYR A 316 -16.20 1.12 -9.11
N HIS A 317 -16.55 1.79 -10.20
CA HIS A 317 -17.52 2.88 -10.21
C HIS A 317 -18.91 2.42 -9.75
N GLU A 318 -19.39 1.28 -10.24
CA GLU A 318 -20.67 0.70 -9.82
C GLU A 318 -20.71 0.46 -8.30
N ASN A 319 -19.66 -0.16 -7.76
CA ASN A 319 -19.54 -0.39 -6.31
C ASN A 319 -19.42 0.95 -5.55
N LEU A 320 -18.72 1.94 -6.08
CA LEU A 320 -18.57 3.26 -5.46
C LEU A 320 -19.93 3.97 -5.35
N VAL A 321 -20.69 4.00 -6.45
CA VAL A 321 -22.02 4.61 -6.49
C VAL A 321 -22.97 3.93 -5.51
N GLU A 322 -23.00 2.59 -5.50
CA GLU A 322 -23.83 1.81 -4.57
C GLU A 322 -23.51 2.17 -3.12
N ASN A 323 -22.23 2.22 -2.75
CA ASN A 323 -21.84 2.53 -1.37
C ASN A 323 -22.06 4.01 -1.00
N LEU A 324 -21.87 4.96 -1.93
CA LEU A 324 -22.20 6.37 -1.70
C LEU A 324 -23.70 6.57 -1.46
N GLN A 325 -24.55 5.88 -2.22
CA GLN A 325 -26.01 5.90 -2.03
C GLN A 325 -26.41 5.27 -0.70
N LEU A 326 -25.84 4.09 -0.38
CA LEU A 326 -26.09 3.38 0.87
C LEU A 326 -25.73 4.22 2.10
N LEU A 327 -24.59 4.93 2.04
CA LEU A 327 -24.14 5.83 3.10
C LEU A 327 -24.78 7.22 3.04
N LYS A 328 -25.74 7.45 2.12
CA LYS A 328 -26.50 8.70 1.97
C LYS A 328 -25.62 9.94 1.74
N TYR A 329 -24.57 9.80 0.92
CA TYR A 329 -23.73 10.93 0.52
C TYR A 329 -24.56 12.04 -0.12
N THR A 330 -24.39 13.30 0.32
CA THR A 330 -25.31 14.39 -0.07
C THR A 330 -24.82 15.23 -1.24
N LYS A 331 -23.53 15.13 -1.60
CA LYS A 331 -22.95 15.86 -2.74
C LYS A 331 -23.13 15.09 -4.05
N LYS A 332 -22.66 15.69 -5.15
CA LYS A 332 -22.69 15.09 -6.49
C LYS A 332 -21.91 13.76 -6.52
N VAL A 333 -22.62 12.68 -6.80
CA VAL A 333 -22.02 11.37 -7.10
C VAL A 333 -21.33 11.44 -8.47
N PRO A 334 -20.05 11.02 -8.60
CA PRO A 334 -19.35 11.07 -9.88
C PRO A 334 -19.97 10.10 -10.89
N SER A 335 -20.12 10.53 -12.14
CA SER A 335 -20.44 9.63 -13.25
C SER A 335 -19.22 8.80 -13.66
N LEU A 336 -19.42 7.68 -14.37
CA LEU A 336 -18.30 6.90 -14.93
C LEU A 336 -17.41 7.76 -15.83
N LYS A 337 -18.01 8.70 -16.57
CA LYS A 337 -17.29 9.68 -17.38
C LYS A 337 -16.39 10.58 -16.53
N ASP A 338 -16.88 11.05 -15.38
CA ASP A 338 -16.08 11.87 -14.46
C ASP A 338 -14.86 11.08 -13.95
N ILE A 339 -15.03 9.79 -13.62
CA ILE A 339 -13.91 8.91 -13.24
C ILE A 339 -12.89 8.79 -14.38
N HIS A 340 -13.32 8.54 -15.62
CA HIS A 340 -12.40 8.47 -16.75
C HIS A 340 -11.67 9.79 -17.02
N ILE A 341 -12.35 10.93 -16.91
CA ILE A 341 -11.71 12.25 -17.02
C ILE A 341 -10.60 12.40 -15.97
N MET A 342 -10.87 12.04 -14.72
CA MET A 342 -9.84 12.08 -13.67
C MET A 342 -8.67 11.14 -13.97
N LEU A 343 -8.92 9.92 -14.48
CA LEU A 343 -7.85 8.98 -14.85
C LEU A 343 -6.94 9.52 -15.96
N HIS A 344 -7.47 10.33 -16.89
CA HIS A 344 -6.64 11.04 -17.88
C HIS A 344 -5.94 12.26 -17.29
N LYS A 345 -6.66 13.09 -16.54
CA LYS A 345 -6.14 14.30 -15.88
C LYS A 345 -4.95 13.98 -14.96
N TYR A 346 -5.02 12.87 -14.24
CA TYR A 346 -4.00 12.41 -13.30
C TYR A 346 -3.17 11.23 -13.84
N GLY A 347 -3.03 11.14 -15.17
CA GLY A 347 -2.33 10.05 -15.86
C GLY A 347 -0.86 9.86 -15.45
N ILE A 348 -0.24 10.88 -14.84
CA ILE A 348 1.14 10.79 -14.31
C ILE A 348 1.29 9.66 -13.30
N TRP A 349 0.25 9.35 -12.53
CA TRP A 349 0.27 8.21 -11.60
C TRP A 349 0.43 6.88 -12.33
N GLY A 350 -0.10 6.75 -13.55
CA GLY A 350 0.08 5.56 -14.38
C GLY A 350 1.55 5.37 -14.77
N PHE A 351 2.20 6.44 -15.26
CA PHE A 351 3.62 6.39 -15.61
C PHE A 351 4.51 6.18 -14.38
N ALA A 352 4.32 6.97 -13.32
CA ALA A 352 5.09 6.87 -12.07
C ALA A 352 5.00 5.46 -11.45
N THR A 353 3.80 4.86 -11.44
CA THR A 353 3.58 3.49 -10.96
C THR A 353 4.30 2.47 -11.84
N ALA A 354 4.23 2.63 -13.17
CA ALA A 354 4.86 1.71 -14.11
C ALA A 354 6.40 1.70 -13.95
N VAL A 355 7.03 2.86 -13.82
CA VAL A 355 8.50 2.95 -13.73
C VAL A 355 9.05 2.68 -12.33
N GLY A 356 8.27 2.92 -11.29
CA GLY A 356 8.68 2.70 -9.90
C GLY A 356 8.15 1.37 -9.37
N VAL A 357 6.92 1.39 -8.89
CA VAL A 357 6.31 0.33 -8.06
C VAL A 357 6.16 -0.97 -8.82
N MET A 358 5.79 -0.94 -10.10
CA MET A 358 5.69 -2.15 -10.92
C MET A 358 7.08 -2.80 -11.13
N ALA A 359 8.14 -1.99 -11.24
CA ALA A 359 9.51 -2.50 -11.36
C ALA A 359 9.94 -3.25 -10.08
N VAL A 360 9.60 -2.70 -8.91
CA VAL A 360 9.79 -3.36 -7.61
C VAL A 360 8.92 -4.61 -7.47
N ALA A 361 7.63 -4.51 -7.78
CA ALA A 361 6.68 -5.60 -7.61
C ALA A 361 7.06 -6.82 -8.46
N LEU A 362 7.75 -6.61 -9.58
CA LEU A 362 8.13 -7.66 -10.53
C LEU A 362 9.62 -8.05 -10.47
N VAL A 363 10.47 -7.51 -9.61
CA VAL A 363 11.84 -8.04 -9.47
C VAL A 363 11.86 -9.24 -8.51
N ASP A 364 12.60 -10.32 -8.82
CA ASP A 364 12.77 -11.44 -7.88
C ASP A 364 13.44 -10.97 -6.58
N SER A 365 12.96 -11.47 -5.44
CA SER A 365 13.64 -11.23 -4.16
C SER A 365 15.01 -11.91 -4.16
N SER A 366 16.02 -11.20 -3.65
CA SER A 366 17.41 -11.66 -3.54
C SER A 366 18.10 -10.98 -2.35
N GLU A 367 19.31 -11.39 -1.99
CA GLU A 367 20.11 -10.69 -0.98
C GLU A 367 20.38 -9.22 -1.35
N MET A 368 20.30 -8.88 -2.64
CA MET A 368 20.41 -7.51 -3.12
C MET A 368 19.13 -6.68 -2.92
N SER A 369 18.02 -7.31 -2.51
CA SER A 369 16.73 -6.66 -2.28
C SER A 369 16.69 -5.89 -0.96
N THR A 370 17.57 -4.90 -0.85
CA THR A 370 17.67 -4.00 0.31
C THR A 370 17.28 -2.59 -0.09
N PHE A 371 16.82 -1.80 0.88
CA PHE A 371 16.55 -0.39 0.69
C PHE A 371 17.80 0.37 0.23
N ASP A 372 18.96 0.02 0.78
CA ASP A 372 20.24 0.65 0.46
C ASP A 372 20.65 0.41 -1.01
N ASN A 373 20.43 -0.80 -1.55
CA ASN A 373 20.71 -1.09 -2.96
C ASN A 373 19.66 -0.46 -3.90
N PHE A 374 18.45 -0.22 -3.40
CA PHE A 374 17.38 0.42 -4.15
C PHE A 374 17.69 1.89 -4.49
N LEU A 375 18.35 2.60 -3.57
CA LEU A 375 18.58 4.04 -3.65
C LEU A 375 20.06 4.44 -3.67
N GLY A 376 20.97 3.53 -3.34
CA GLY A 376 22.41 3.74 -3.34
C GLY A 376 23.05 3.61 -4.72
N GLU A 377 24.29 4.11 -4.83
CA GLU A 377 25.12 4.10 -6.04
C GLU A 377 26.23 3.03 -5.99
N THR A 378 26.01 1.95 -5.24
CA THR A 378 26.95 0.82 -5.18
C THR A 378 26.88 -0.03 -6.46
N ASN A 379 27.91 -0.83 -6.73
CA ASN A 379 27.89 -1.78 -7.85
C ASN A 379 26.71 -2.78 -7.74
N ASP A 380 26.43 -3.25 -6.52
CA ASP A 380 25.31 -4.15 -6.25
C ASP A 380 23.97 -3.43 -6.45
N GLY A 381 23.86 -2.17 -6.02
CA GLY A 381 22.70 -1.33 -6.26
C GLY A 381 22.45 -1.10 -7.75
N ASP A 382 23.48 -0.78 -8.52
CA ASP A 382 23.38 -0.60 -9.97
C ASP A 382 22.97 -1.89 -10.70
N THR A 383 23.53 -3.04 -10.27
CA THR A 383 23.13 -4.35 -10.77
C THR A 383 21.66 -4.63 -10.45
N PHE A 384 21.24 -4.38 -9.22
CA PHE A 384 19.85 -4.59 -8.78
C PHE A 384 18.86 -3.70 -9.55
N LYS A 385 19.16 -2.41 -9.71
CA LYS A 385 18.34 -1.49 -10.50
C LYS A 385 18.25 -1.92 -11.96
N LEU A 386 19.37 -2.33 -12.60
CA LEU A 386 19.32 -2.89 -13.96
C LEU A 386 18.45 -4.16 -14.05
N LEU A 387 18.50 -5.05 -13.06
CA LEU A 387 17.66 -6.24 -13.02
C LEU A 387 16.16 -5.91 -12.98
N MET A 388 15.75 -4.82 -12.32
CA MET A 388 14.35 -4.39 -12.33
C MET A 388 13.83 -4.09 -13.74
N PHE A 389 14.65 -3.48 -14.59
CA PHE A 389 14.27 -3.06 -15.94
C PHE A 389 14.70 -4.04 -17.04
N THR A 390 15.38 -5.14 -16.70
CA THR A 390 15.81 -6.16 -17.68
C THR A 390 15.16 -7.52 -17.44
N ASN A 391 14.56 -7.75 -16.26
CA ASN A 391 13.91 -9.03 -15.99
C ASN A 391 12.69 -9.24 -16.92
N LYS A 392 12.47 -10.51 -17.29
CA LYS A 392 11.47 -10.91 -18.28
C LYS A 392 10.03 -10.56 -17.87
N ARG A 393 9.72 -10.54 -16.56
CA ARG A 393 8.37 -10.24 -16.07
C ARG A 393 8.07 -8.75 -16.24
N TYR A 394 8.96 -7.87 -15.79
CA TYR A 394 8.82 -6.44 -16.01
C TYR A 394 8.78 -6.10 -17.50
N HIS A 395 9.71 -6.65 -18.29
CA HIS A 395 9.77 -6.44 -19.74
C HIS A 395 8.43 -6.76 -20.44
N LYS A 396 7.86 -7.94 -20.16
CA LYS A 396 6.54 -8.36 -20.67
C LYS A 396 5.44 -7.36 -20.32
N HIS A 397 5.41 -6.88 -19.07
CA HIS A 397 4.38 -5.95 -18.61
C HIS A 397 4.55 -4.57 -19.24
N MET A 398 5.78 -4.05 -19.25
CA MET A 398 6.08 -2.70 -19.74
C MET A 398 5.87 -2.59 -21.25
N ASN A 399 6.14 -3.64 -22.04
CA ASN A 399 5.79 -3.68 -23.46
C ASN A 399 4.27 -3.59 -23.73
N ALA A 400 3.42 -3.93 -22.75
CA ALA A 400 1.98 -3.71 -22.86
C ALA A 400 1.55 -2.34 -22.28
N VAL A 401 2.21 -1.89 -21.22
CA VAL A 401 1.87 -0.65 -20.51
C VAL A 401 2.33 0.61 -21.24
N LEU A 402 3.53 0.64 -21.83
CA LEU A 402 4.03 1.82 -22.55
C LEU A 402 3.14 2.24 -23.74
N PRO A 403 2.73 1.33 -24.66
CA PRO A 403 1.77 1.69 -25.71
C PRO A 403 0.44 2.18 -25.13
N TRP A 404 -0.02 1.57 -24.03
CA TRP A 404 -1.28 1.95 -23.38
C TRP A 404 -1.20 3.35 -22.77
N LEU A 405 -0.10 3.70 -22.11
CA LEU A 405 0.15 5.05 -21.59
C LEU A 405 0.26 6.07 -22.73
N LEU A 406 1.01 5.75 -23.77
CA LEU A 406 1.18 6.60 -24.95
C LEU A 406 -0.17 6.93 -25.60
N ASN A 407 -1.01 5.91 -25.87
CA ASN A 407 -2.30 6.08 -26.53
C ASN A 407 -3.32 6.87 -25.69
N ARG A 408 -3.07 7.06 -24.39
CA ARG A 408 -3.93 7.83 -23.48
C ARG A 408 -3.42 9.25 -23.23
N GLY A 409 -2.32 9.64 -23.87
CA GLY A 409 -1.64 10.91 -23.63
C GLY A 409 -0.93 10.97 -22.27
N ALA A 410 -0.76 9.84 -21.59
CA ALA A 410 -0.13 9.79 -20.26
C ALA A 410 1.41 9.91 -20.31
N LEU A 411 1.96 10.24 -21.48
CA LEU A 411 3.37 10.58 -21.70
C LEU A 411 3.52 12.01 -22.28
N ASP A 412 2.42 12.76 -22.42
CA ASP A 412 2.38 14.10 -23.04
C ASP A 412 2.33 15.20 -21.96
N PHE A 413 3.44 15.40 -21.26
CA PHE A 413 3.63 16.48 -20.28
C PHE A 413 4.59 17.54 -20.79
#